data_AF-A0A258GYA3-F1
#
_entry.id   AF-A0A258GYA3-F1
#
_cell.length_a   1.000
_cell.length_b   1.000
_cell.length_c   1.000
_cell.angle_alpha   90.00
_cell.angle_beta   90.00
_cell.angle_gamma   90.00
#
_symmetry.space_group_name_H-M   'P 1'
#
loop_
_entity.id
_entity.type
_entity.pdbx_description
1 polymer ?
#
loop_
_entity_poly.entity_id
_entity_poly.type
_entity_poly.pdbx_seq_one_letter_code
_entity_poly.pdbx_strand_id
1 'polypeptide(L)'
;MKPRRLKRRFAAIFGCVMALSAAMPAFADDIAGQWLFDTSKFAGNDCQIVGRITFVPTKVKNTYTCVFESEQICGKLNGDLYIRVRQVCTAQRVGKQVAIQSQVDRVLERRPYLPPEMAKLNYLADNFILQLAANKAEMLGEHYDEQRSLNARFWRDIELIS
;
A
#
# COMPACT_ATOMS: atom_id res chain seq x y z
N MET A 1 -33.70 73.76 17.62
CA MET A 1 -32.41 73.24 18.13
C MET A 1 -32.49 71.72 18.24
N LYS A 2 -31.55 70.98 17.66
CA LYS A 2 -31.40 69.52 17.82
C LYS A 2 -30.14 69.27 18.66
N PRO A 3 -30.18 68.37 19.65
CA PRO A 3 -29.15 67.33 19.73
C PRO A 3 -29.76 65.94 20.06
N ARG A 4 -29.51 64.94 19.22
CA ARG A 4 -28.47 63.88 19.33
C ARG A 4 -28.85 62.74 20.28
N ARG A 5 -29.44 61.69 19.70
CA ARG A 5 -29.52 60.34 20.30
C ARG A 5 -28.13 59.71 20.35
N LEU A 6 -27.68 59.36 21.54
CA LEU A 6 -26.43 58.62 21.78
C LEU A 6 -26.70 57.12 21.56
N LYS A 7 -26.24 56.57 20.43
CA LYS A 7 -26.24 55.11 20.20
C LYS A 7 -24.96 54.52 20.80
N ARG A 8 -25.07 53.83 21.93
CA ARG A 8 -24.01 52.91 22.43
C ARG A 8 -23.98 51.68 21.52
N ARG A 9 -22.91 51.51 20.75
CA ARG A 9 -22.61 50.28 20.02
C ARG A 9 -21.91 49.32 20.98
N PHE A 10 -22.59 48.27 21.39
CA PHE A 10 -21.91 47.09 21.93
C PHE A 10 -21.29 46.35 20.75
N ALA A 11 -19.96 46.34 20.69
CA ALA A 11 -19.21 45.48 19.79
C ALA A 11 -19.21 44.06 20.39
N ALA A 12 -20.00 43.16 19.80
CA ALA A 12 -19.87 41.74 20.08
C ALA A 12 -18.68 41.22 19.25
N ILE A 13 -17.59 40.88 19.94
CA ILE A 13 -16.44 40.18 19.35
C ILE A 13 -16.90 38.75 19.07
N PHE A 14 -17.27 38.47 17.82
CA PHE A 14 -17.43 37.11 17.34
C PHE A 14 -16.05 36.46 17.30
N GLY A 15 -15.75 35.66 18.34
CA GLY A 15 -14.60 34.78 18.37
C GLY A 15 -14.77 33.73 17.27
N CYS A 16 -14.04 33.89 16.17
CA CYS A 16 -13.93 32.89 15.13
C CYS A 16 -12.99 31.80 15.66
N VAL A 17 -13.55 30.78 16.30
CA VAL A 17 -12.83 29.53 16.58
C VAL A 17 -12.64 28.85 15.22
N MET A 18 -11.50 29.10 14.57
CA MET A 18 -11.07 28.28 13.45
C MET A 18 -10.70 26.91 14.01
N ALA A 19 -11.67 25.99 14.01
CA ALA A 19 -11.36 24.58 14.13
C ALA A 19 -10.52 24.21 12.90
N LEU A 20 -9.21 24.07 13.08
CA LEU A 20 -8.38 23.33 12.14
C LEU A 20 -8.84 21.87 12.21
N SER A 21 -9.88 21.53 11.45
CA SER A 21 -10.07 20.16 11.03
C SER A 21 -8.86 19.80 10.18
N ALA A 22 -7.89 19.09 10.77
CA ALA A 22 -6.95 18.30 10.01
C ALA A 22 -7.79 17.40 9.10
N ALA A 23 -7.92 17.80 7.83
CA ALA A 23 -8.57 16.99 6.82
C ALA A 23 -7.68 15.76 6.65
N MET A 24 -7.98 14.70 7.41
CA MET A 24 -7.47 13.38 7.07
C MET A 24 -7.82 13.17 5.60
N PRO A 25 -6.84 12.85 4.73
CA PRO A 25 -7.11 12.67 3.32
C PRO A 25 -8.25 11.65 3.23
N ALA A 26 -9.30 12.02 2.49
CA ALA A 26 -10.45 11.17 2.31
C ALA A 26 -9.99 9.89 1.60
N PHE A 27 -9.64 8.86 2.37
CA PHE A 27 -9.52 7.48 1.91
C PHE A 27 -10.93 6.99 1.57
N ALA A 28 -11.50 7.61 0.55
CA ALA A 28 -12.87 7.48 0.13
C ALA A 28 -13.01 6.14 -0.59
N ASP A 29 -13.31 5.07 0.15
CA ASP A 29 -13.62 3.74 -0.40
C ASP A 29 -12.62 3.24 -1.46
N ASP A 30 -11.37 3.69 -1.42
CA ASP A 30 -10.40 3.50 -2.48
C ASP A 30 -9.13 2.89 -1.88
N ILE A 31 -8.55 1.93 -2.60
CA ILE A 31 -7.27 1.30 -2.27
C ILE A 31 -6.07 2.10 -2.80
N ALA A 32 -6.31 3.20 -3.52
CA ALA A 32 -5.28 4.11 -4.02
C ALA A 32 -4.28 4.52 -2.94
N GLY A 33 -3.04 4.78 -3.37
CA GLY A 33 -1.94 5.20 -2.52
C GLY A 33 -1.03 4.05 -2.10
N GLN A 34 -0.20 4.32 -1.10
CA GLN A 34 0.84 3.41 -0.65
C GLN A 34 0.32 2.39 0.37
N TRP A 35 0.88 1.19 0.29
CA TRP A 35 0.70 0.11 1.25
C TRP A 35 2.01 -0.62 1.46
N LEU A 36 2.18 -1.13 2.67
CA LEU A 36 3.16 -2.13 3.02
C LEU A 36 2.49 -3.50 2.95
N PHE A 37 3.26 -4.54 2.68
CA PHE A 37 2.77 -5.91 2.74
C PHE A 37 3.82 -6.89 3.26
N ASP A 38 3.31 -7.99 3.82
CA ASP A 38 4.07 -9.18 4.16
C ASP A 38 3.28 -10.45 3.81
N THR A 39 4.01 -11.55 3.60
CA THR A 39 3.44 -12.89 3.50
C THR A 39 3.70 -13.70 4.75
N SER A 40 2.99 -14.83 4.91
CA SER A 40 3.43 -15.90 5.80
C SER A 40 4.79 -16.42 5.36
N LYS A 41 5.54 -16.99 6.31
CA LYS A 41 6.78 -17.67 6.02
C LYS A 41 6.56 -18.97 5.24
N PHE A 42 7.53 -19.37 4.44
CA PHE A 42 7.51 -20.57 3.60
C PHE A 42 8.89 -21.22 3.54
N ALA A 43 9.03 -22.29 2.74
CA ALA A 43 10.27 -23.06 2.58
C ALA A 43 10.88 -23.49 3.94
N GLY A 44 10.09 -24.21 4.75
CA GLY A 44 10.53 -24.64 6.08
C GLY A 44 10.60 -23.50 7.11
N ASN A 45 9.74 -22.49 6.97
CA ASN A 45 9.69 -21.30 7.83
C ASN A 45 10.95 -20.41 7.75
N ASP A 46 11.70 -20.52 6.65
CA ASP A 46 13.00 -19.88 6.46
C ASP A 46 12.93 -18.68 5.52
N CYS A 47 11.93 -18.62 4.64
CA CYS A 47 11.74 -17.51 3.71
C CYS A 47 10.47 -16.71 3.98
N GLN A 48 10.48 -15.41 3.66
CA GLN A 48 9.32 -14.52 3.70
C GLN A 48 9.40 -13.50 2.56
N ILE A 49 8.25 -13.04 2.05
CA ILE A 49 8.18 -11.92 1.13
C ILE A 49 7.61 -10.71 1.88
N VAL A 50 8.27 -9.57 1.76
CA VAL A 50 7.81 -8.28 2.28
C VAL A 50 7.94 -7.23 1.19
N GLY A 51 7.23 -6.11 1.31
CA GLY A 51 7.39 -5.05 0.33
C GLY A 51 6.48 -3.85 0.50
N ARG A 52 6.54 -2.98 -0.50
CA ARG A 52 5.77 -1.75 -0.58
C ARG A 52 5.16 -1.60 -1.97
N ILE A 53 3.86 -1.36 -2.03
CA ILE A 53 3.11 -1.16 -3.27
C ILE A 53 2.45 0.23 -3.30
N THR A 54 2.35 0.80 -4.50
CA THR A 54 1.56 2.02 -4.73
C THR A 54 0.50 1.75 -5.79
N PHE A 55 -0.77 1.94 -5.44
CA PHE A 55 -1.89 1.88 -6.37
C PHE A 55 -2.23 3.27 -6.90
N VAL A 56 -2.39 3.38 -8.22
CA VAL A 56 -2.81 4.60 -8.92
C VAL A 56 -4.13 4.29 -9.64
N PRO A 57 -5.22 5.02 -9.34
CA PRO A 57 -6.50 4.84 -10.04
C PRO A 57 -6.36 5.05 -11.54
N THR A 58 -7.05 4.22 -12.33
CA THR A 58 -7.21 4.47 -13.77
C THR A 58 -8.50 5.23 -14.07
N LYS A 59 -8.75 5.52 -15.35
CA LYS A 59 -10.03 6.10 -15.82
C LYS A 59 -11.21 5.13 -15.65
N VAL A 60 -10.97 3.83 -15.53
CA VAL A 60 -12.01 2.82 -15.34
C VAL A 60 -12.22 2.63 -13.83
N LYS A 61 -13.47 2.77 -13.39
CA LYS A 61 -13.84 2.66 -11.97
C LYS A 61 -13.34 1.35 -11.35
N ASN A 62 -12.81 1.44 -10.13
CA ASN A 62 -12.30 0.31 -9.34
C ASN A 62 -11.16 -0.48 -10.02
N THR A 63 -10.44 0.14 -10.94
CA THR A 63 -9.22 -0.45 -11.53
C THR A 63 -8.04 0.46 -11.27
N TYR A 64 -6.87 -0.16 -11.14
CA TYR A 64 -5.64 0.51 -10.75
C TYR A 64 -4.48 -0.02 -11.57
N THR A 65 -3.51 0.84 -11.84
CA THR A 65 -2.14 0.40 -12.11
C THR A 65 -1.35 0.48 -10.82
N CYS A 66 -0.30 -0.32 -10.71
CA CYS A 66 0.53 -0.32 -9.54
C CYS A 66 1.99 -0.62 -9.86
N VAL A 67 2.86 -0.12 -8.98
CA VAL A 67 4.29 -0.41 -8.96
C VAL A 67 4.66 -0.76 -7.54
N PHE A 68 5.49 -1.79 -7.38
CA PHE A 68 5.92 -2.23 -6.07
C PHE A 68 7.31 -2.83 -6.08
N GLU A 69 7.93 -2.83 -4.90
CA GLU A 69 9.16 -3.54 -4.64
C GLU A 69 8.88 -4.67 -3.66
N SER A 70 9.30 -5.88 -4.01
CA SER A 70 9.24 -7.07 -3.16
C SER A 70 10.65 -7.48 -2.76
N GLU A 71 10.81 -7.84 -1.49
CA GLU A 71 12.00 -8.47 -0.94
C GLU A 71 11.64 -9.87 -0.49
N GLN A 72 12.22 -10.88 -1.14
CA GLN A 72 12.24 -12.24 -0.62
C GLN A 72 13.51 -12.43 0.21
N ILE A 73 13.29 -12.69 1.49
CA ILE A 73 14.33 -12.81 2.50
C ILE A 73 14.29 -14.24 3.01
N CYS A 74 15.37 -14.98 2.81
CA CYS A 74 15.55 -16.34 3.29
C CYS A 74 16.73 -16.44 4.26
N GLY A 75 16.66 -17.41 5.17
CA GLY A 75 17.75 -17.77 6.06
C GLY A 75 18.65 -18.87 5.51
N LYS A 76 19.38 -19.52 6.43
CA LYS A 76 20.44 -20.48 6.10
C LYS A 76 19.93 -21.73 5.40
N LEU A 77 18.70 -22.15 5.65
CA LEU A 77 18.15 -23.37 5.02
C LEU A 77 18.01 -23.19 3.52
N ASN A 78 17.82 -21.96 3.05
CA ASN A 78 17.77 -21.60 1.63
C ASN A 78 18.97 -20.74 1.21
N GLY A 79 20.13 -20.95 1.84
CA GLY A 79 21.41 -20.37 1.42
C GLY A 79 21.53 -18.86 1.62
N ASP A 80 20.85 -18.31 2.62
CA ASP A 80 20.80 -16.87 2.93
C ASP A 80 20.38 -16.04 1.70
N LEU A 81 19.48 -16.61 0.88
CA LEU A 81 18.96 -15.96 -0.32
C LEU A 81 18.27 -14.65 0.06
N TYR A 82 18.72 -13.56 -0.56
CA TYR A 82 18.03 -12.28 -0.57
C TYR A 82 17.81 -11.88 -2.02
N ILE A 83 16.60 -11.49 -2.38
CA ILE A 83 16.33 -10.92 -3.69
C ILE A 83 15.30 -9.81 -3.55
N ARG A 84 15.61 -8.66 -4.14
CA ARG A 84 14.73 -7.50 -4.22
C ARG A 84 14.40 -7.24 -5.67
N VAL A 85 13.12 -7.19 -5.99
CA VAL A 85 12.61 -6.99 -7.34
C VAL A 85 11.68 -5.80 -7.41
N ARG A 86 11.71 -5.07 -8.52
CA ARG A 86 10.67 -4.11 -8.88
C ARG A 86 9.68 -4.81 -9.80
N GLN A 87 8.40 -4.59 -9.52
CA GLN A 87 7.30 -5.17 -10.25
C GLN A 87 6.30 -4.09 -10.67
N VAL A 88 5.63 -4.34 -11.78
CA VAL A 88 4.50 -3.56 -12.27
C VAL A 88 3.26 -4.43 -12.23
N CYS A 89 2.10 -3.83 -11.98
CA CYS A 89 0.86 -4.58 -11.87
C CYS A 89 -0.36 -3.80 -12.33
N THR A 90 -1.42 -4.57 -12.56
CA THR A 90 -2.79 -4.08 -12.61
C THR A 90 -3.54 -4.64 -11.41
N ALA A 91 -4.51 -3.89 -10.91
CA ALA A 91 -5.40 -4.37 -9.87
C ALA A 91 -6.85 -4.02 -10.19
N GLN A 92 -7.76 -4.90 -9.79
CA GLN A 92 -9.20 -4.71 -9.92
C GLN A 92 -9.87 -4.98 -8.58
N ARG A 93 -10.80 -4.09 -8.20
CA ARG A 93 -11.61 -4.26 -7.01
C ARG A 93 -13.07 -4.58 -7.36
N VAL A 94 -13.59 -5.64 -6.78
CA VAL A 94 -15.00 -6.04 -6.86
C VAL A 94 -15.55 -6.17 -5.43
N GLY A 95 -16.41 -5.22 -5.03
CA GLY A 95 -16.90 -5.15 -3.66
C GLY A 95 -15.75 -4.91 -2.67
N LYS A 96 -15.47 -5.91 -1.83
CA LYS A 96 -14.34 -5.90 -0.88
C LYS A 96 -13.12 -6.68 -1.41
N GLN A 97 -13.26 -7.46 -2.46
CA GLN A 97 -12.16 -8.24 -3.01
C GLN A 97 -11.30 -7.37 -3.92
N VAL A 98 -9.98 -7.54 -3.83
CA VAL A 98 -8.96 -6.88 -4.65
C VAL A 98 -8.10 -7.97 -5.28
N ALA A 99 -8.13 -8.06 -6.60
CA ALA A 99 -7.24 -8.93 -7.37
C ALA A 99 -6.08 -8.10 -7.91
N ILE A 100 -4.85 -8.58 -7.73
CA ILE A 100 -3.61 -7.95 -8.19
C ILE A 100 -2.87 -8.95 -9.07
N GLN A 101 -2.61 -8.56 -10.31
CA GLN A 101 -1.81 -9.33 -11.25
C GLN A 101 -0.56 -8.54 -11.61
N SER A 102 0.60 -9.16 -11.45
CA SER A 102 1.89 -8.48 -11.59
C SER A 102 2.80 -9.12 -12.62
N GLN A 103 3.86 -8.39 -12.95
CA GLN A 103 4.98 -8.84 -13.76
C GLN A 103 6.27 -8.27 -13.17
N VAL A 104 7.35 -9.05 -13.23
CA VAL A 104 8.68 -8.61 -12.82
C VAL A 104 9.24 -7.64 -13.87
N ASP A 105 9.43 -6.38 -13.47
CA ASP A 105 10.10 -5.36 -14.30
C ASP A 105 11.61 -5.64 -14.33
N ARG A 106 12.26 -5.57 -13.15
CA ARG A 106 13.71 -5.79 -13.02
C ARG A 106 14.09 -6.29 -11.62
N VAL A 107 15.20 -7.01 -11.55
CA VAL A 107 15.86 -7.34 -10.28
C VAL A 107 16.70 -6.15 -9.85
N LEU A 108 16.45 -5.64 -8.64
CA LEU A 108 17.17 -4.51 -8.05
C LEU A 108 18.40 -4.98 -7.29
N GLU A 109 18.28 -6.10 -6.59
CA GLU A 109 19.36 -6.68 -5.81
C GLU A 109 19.17 -8.19 -5.67
N ARG A 110 20.26 -8.94 -5.62
CA ARG A 110 20.23 -10.37 -5.31
C ARG A 110 21.51 -10.78 -4.62
N ARG A 111 21.39 -11.56 -3.54
CA ARG A 111 22.48 -12.20 -2.81
C ARG A 111 22.14 -13.69 -2.59
N PRO A 112 23.05 -14.63 -2.85
CA PRO A 112 24.33 -14.45 -3.54
C PRO A 112 24.16 -13.86 -4.94
N TYR A 113 25.14 -13.08 -5.39
CA TYR A 113 25.04 -12.33 -6.64
C TYR A 113 24.80 -13.27 -7.83
N LEU A 114 23.85 -12.88 -8.69
CA LEU A 114 23.71 -13.35 -10.06
C LEU A 114 23.44 -12.12 -10.94
N PRO A 115 23.89 -12.13 -12.21
CA PRO A 115 23.51 -11.11 -13.18
C PRO A 115 21.98 -10.89 -13.21
N PRO A 116 21.49 -9.64 -13.29
CA PRO A 116 20.06 -9.33 -13.20
C PRO A 116 19.17 -10.11 -14.17
N GLU A 117 19.62 -10.33 -15.40
CA GLU A 117 18.87 -11.09 -16.41
C GLU A 117 18.67 -12.56 -16.00
N MET A 118 19.69 -13.19 -15.42
CA MET A 118 19.56 -14.56 -14.90
C MET A 118 18.78 -14.60 -13.60
N ALA A 119 18.94 -13.58 -12.73
CA ALA A 119 18.19 -13.48 -11.49
C ALA A 119 16.68 -13.32 -11.75
N LYS A 120 16.29 -12.61 -12.81
CA LYS A 120 14.89 -12.40 -13.21
C LYS A 120 14.20 -13.72 -13.57
N LEU A 121 14.91 -14.67 -14.18
CA LEU A 121 14.39 -16.01 -14.49
C LEU A 121 14.11 -16.85 -13.23
N ASN A 122 14.69 -16.46 -12.10
CA ASN A 122 14.60 -17.19 -10.83
C ASN A 122 13.60 -16.57 -9.84
N TYR A 123 12.78 -15.61 -10.28
CA TYR A 123 11.78 -14.96 -9.44
C TYR A 123 10.44 -14.89 -10.18
N LEU A 124 9.40 -15.47 -9.57
CA LEU A 124 8.03 -15.43 -10.11
C LEU A 124 7.31 -14.15 -9.69
N ALA A 125 6.40 -13.70 -10.53
CA ALA A 125 5.63 -12.49 -10.24
C ALA A 125 4.71 -12.69 -9.03
N ASP A 126 4.69 -11.71 -8.12
CA ASP A 126 3.88 -11.78 -6.91
C ASP A 126 2.44 -11.32 -7.20
N ASN A 127 1.51 -12.26 -7.34
CA ASN A 127 0.09 -11.97 -7.52
C ASN A 127 -0.64 -12.08 -6.19
N PHE A 128 -1.79 -11.42 -6.07
CA PHE A 128 -2.54 -11.42 -4.82
C PHE A 128 -4.06 -11.40 -5.04
N ILE A 129 -4.80 -12.11 -4.20
CA ILE A 129 -6.24 -11.93 -4.01
C ILE A 129 -6.47 -11.55 -2.55
N LEU A 130 -6.95 -10.33 -2.31
CA LEU A 130 -7.08 -9.76 -0.97
C LEU A 130 -8.52 -9.34 -0.68
N GLN A 131 -8.85 -9.24 0.59
CA GLN A 131 -10.12 -8.74 1.11
C GLN A 131 -9.85 -7.45 1.89
N LEU A 132 -10.43 -6.34 1.44
CA LEU A 132 -10.36 -5.05 2.13
C LEU A 132 -11.16 -5.12 3.43
N ALA A 133 -10.47 -4.85 4.54
CA ALA A 133 -11.08 -4.81 5.86
C ALA A 133 -12.04 -3.60 6.01
N ALA A 134 -12.95 -3.69 6.99
CA ALA A 134 -13.94 -2.65 7.25
C ALA A 134 -13.30 -1.30 7.63
N ASN A 135 -12.13 -1.32 8.25
CA ASN A 135 -11.34 -0.12 8.62
C ASN A 135 -10.70 0.58 7.40
N LYS A 136 -10.73 -0.04 6.21
CA LYS A 136 -10.11 0.43 4.96
C LYS A 136 -8.60 0.70 5.06
N ALA A 137 -7.98 0.26 6.15
CA ALA A 137 -6.57 0.45 6.45
C ALA A 137 -5.75 -0.85 6.32
N GLU A 138 -6.44 -1.98 6.15
CA GLU A 138 -5.83 -3.30 6.03
C GLU A 138 -6.49 -4.12 4.91
N MET A 139 -5.71 -5.01 4.30
CA MET A 139 -6.24 -6.06 3.44
C MET A 139 -5.60 -7.39 3.82
N LEU A 140 -6.39 -8.47 3.80
CA LEU A 140 -5.95 -9.82 4.12
C LEU A 140 -6.35 -10.78 3.01
N GLY A 141 -5.50 -11.73 2.68
CA GLY A 141 -5.83 -12.75 1.69
C GLY A 141 -4.64 -13.60 1.34
N GLU A 142 -4.48 -13.88 0.06
CA GLU A 142 -3.46 -14.79 -0.44
C GLU A 142 -2.55 -14.09 -1.44
N HIS A 143 -1.25 -14.32 -1.28
CA HIS A 143 -0.26 -14.25 -2.35
C HIS A 143 -0.30 -15.57 -3.12
N TYR A 144 -0.11 -15.51 -4.44
CA TYR A 144 0.03 -16.71 -5.26
C TYR A 144 0.96 -16.49 -6.45
N ASP A 145 1.63 -17.58 -6.82
CA ASP A 145 2.36 -17.74 -8.08
C ASP A 145 2.20 -19.18 -8.59
N GLU A 146 2.96 -19.58 -9.61
CA GLU A 146 2.89 -20.93 -10.17
C GLU A 146 3.37 -22.05 -9.21
N GLN A 147 4.06 -21.70 -8.13
CA GLN A 147 4.70 -22.63 -7.20
C GLN A 147 4.09 -22.64 -5.80
N ARG A 148 3.47 -21.55 -5.37
CA ARG A 148 3.02 -21.38 -3.97
C ARG A 148 1.77 -20.52 -3.84
N SER A 149 1.04 -20.76 -2.75
CA SER A 149 0.04 -19.85 -2.19
C SER A 149 0.40 -19.59 -0.73
N LEU A 150 0.43 -18.32 -0.33
CA LEU A 150 0.84 -17.86 1.00
C LEU A 150 -0.20 -16.90 1.54
N ASN A 151 -0.42 -16.89 2.86
CA ASN A 151 -1.22 -15.82 3.47
C ASN A 151 -0.51 -14.48 3.25
N ALA A 152 -1.25 -13.43 2.92
CA ALA A 152 -0.73 -12.09 2.69
C ALA A 152 -1.53 -11.06 3.49
N ARG A 153 -0.81 -10.07 4.01
CA ARG A 153 -1.40 -8.93 4.72
C ARG A 153 -0.82 -7.64 4.17
N PHE A 154 -1.71 -6.68 3.96
CA PHE A 154 -1.38 -5.33 3.53
C PHE A 154 -1.88 -4.34 4.57
N TRP A 155 -1.11 -3.29 4.83
CA TRP A 155 -1.53 -2.18 5.70
C TRP A 155 -1.04 -0.85 5.15
N ARG A 156 -1.74 0.23 5.51
CA ARG A 156 -1.34 1.59 5.12
C ARG A 156 -0.04 1.97 5.81
N ASP A 157 0.87 2.58 5.05
CA ASP A 157 2.02 3.26 5.66
C ASP A 157 1.57 4.62 6.18
N ILE A 158 1.17 4.66 7.45
CA ILE A 158 0.79 5.88 8.13
C ILE A 158 2.02 6.36 8.88
N GLU A 159 2.78 7.29 8.27
CA GLU A 159 3.71 8.10 9.06
C GLU A 159 2.89 8.89 10.08
N LEU A 160 3.00 8.52 11.35
CA LEU A 160 2.49 9.33 12.44
C LEU A 160 3.35 10.59 12.50
N ILE A 161 2.90 11.67 11.85
CA ILE A 161 3.45 13.00 12.09
C ILE A 161 3.09 13.36 13.54
N SER A 162 4.06 13.21 14.45
CA SER A 162 3.99 13.71 15.83
C SER A 162 4.43 15.16 15.90
#